data_AF-A0A928Q9T4-F1
#
_entry.id   AF-A0A928Q9T4-F1
#
_cell.length_a   1.000
_cell.length_b   1.000
_cell.length_c   1.000
_cell.angle_alpha   90.00
_cell.angle_beta   90.00
_cell.angle_gamma   90.00
#
_symmetry.space_group_name_H-M   'P 1'
#
loop_
_entity.id
_entity.type
_entity.pdbx_description
1 polymer ?
#
loop_
_entity_poly.entity_id
_entity_poly.type
_entity_poly.pdbx_seq_one_letter_code
_entity_poly.pdbx_strand_id
1 'polypeptide(L)'
;MGIYLNRNSVDFQMAVNSEIYVDKSMLIQQTNKIINTEQRFICISRPRRFGKSITANMLTAYYSKGCDSRELFAPFKISKTECFEKHLNRYNVISFDMQKFLVKTKSVDEMLEFMETKLIRDLSKKYPEFIENDLISVFENIFMETGIPFVLIIDEWDCVLRYYSSESEQK
;
A
#
# COMPACT_ATOMS: atom_id res chain seq x y z
N MET A 1 8.49 2.46 -14.01
CA MET A 1 7.38 2.24 -13.07
C MET A 1 7.81 2.74 -11.70
N GLY A 2 6.89 3.30 -10.89
CA GLY A 2 7.23 3.78 -9.56
C GLY A 2 7.66 2.64 -8.65
N ILE A 3 8.57 2.91 -7.72
CA ILE A 3 9.01 1.91 -6.72
C ILE A 3 7.95 1.77 -5.61
N TYR A 4 7.27 2.88 -5.27
CA TYR A 4 6.31 2.96 -4.19
C TYR A 4 4.91 3.32 -4.70
N LEU A 5 4.84 4.19 -5.71
CA LEU A 5 3.60 4.57 -6.36
C LEU A 5 3.21 3.55 -7.43
N ASN A 6 1.99 3.04 -7.33
CA ASN A 6 1.35 2.15 -8.28
C ASN A 6 2.23 0.94 -8.65
N ARG A 7 2.72 0.25 -7.60
CA ARG A 7 3.49 -0.99 -7.75
C ARG A 7 2.70 -2.02 -8.57
N ASN A 8 3.43 -2.83 -9.33
CA ASN A 8 2.85 -3.91 -10.11
C ASN A 8 2.31 -5.03 -9.21
N SER A 9 1.59 -5.98 -9.80
CA SER A 9 1.01 -7.13 -9.13
C SER A 9 2.00 -8.28 -8.86
N VAL A 10 3.30 -8.11 -9.12
CA VAL A 10 4.30 -9.19 -9.10
C VAL A 10 4.39 -9.86 -7.74
N ASP A 11 4.44 -9.09 -6.65
CA ASP A 11 4.57 -9.67 -5.31
C ASP A 11 3.34 -10.53 -4.92
N PHE A 12 2.15 -10.15 -5.38
CA PHE A 12 0.94 -10.94 -5.16
C PHE A 12 0.89 -12.15 -6.09
N GLN A 13 1.29 -12.00 -7.36
CA GLN A 13 1.41 -13.11 -8.31
C GLN A 13 2.36 -14.20 -7.76
N MET A 14 3.50 -13.82 -7.20
CA MET A 14 4.43 -14.77 -6.57
C MET A 14 3.79 -15.51 -5.38
N ALA A 15 3.02 -14.80 -4.56
CA ALA A 15 2.30 -15.43 -3.44
C ALA A 15 1.23 -16.42 -3.92
N VAL A 16 0.51 -16.10 -5.01
CA VAL A 16 -0.49 -16.97 -5.63
C VAL A 16 0.15 -18.19 -6.29
N ASN A 17 1.32 -18.04 -6.90
CA ASN A 17 2.05 -19.12 -7.55
C ASN A 17 2.79 -20.04 -6.55
N SER A 18 2.76 -19.72 -5.26
CA SER A 18 3.37 -20.55 -4.22
C SER A 18 2.58 -21.84 -4.02
N GLU A 19 3.26 -22.92 -3.65
CA GLU A 19 2.65 -24.25 -3.45
C GLU A 19 1.45 -24.23 -2.49
N ILE A 20 1.55 -23.39 -1.45
CA ILE A 20 0.50 -23.23 -0.45
C ILE A 20 0.07 -21.76 -0.44
N TYR A 21 -1.05 -21.48 -1.12
CA TYR A 21 -1.77 -20.21 -1.04
C TYR A 21 -3.19 -20.43 -0.51
N VAL A 22 -3.58 -19.64 0.50
CA VAL A 22 -4.94 -19.67 1.06
C VAL A 22 -5.67 -18.42 0.58
N ASP A 23 -6.77 -18.62 -0.13
CA ASP A 23 -7.60 -17.53 -0.65
C ASP A 23 -8.24 -16.71 0.48
N LYS A 24 -7.74 -15.48 0.66
CA LYS A 24 -8.27 -14.44 1.57
C LYS A 24 -8.85 -13.24 0.82
N SER A 25 -9.14 -13.39 -0.47
CA SER A 25 -9.63 -12.31 -1.35
C SER A 25 -10.95 -11.68 -0.88
N MET A 26 -11.77 -12.40 -0.11
CA MET A 26 -13.00 -11.85 0.48
C MET A 26 -12.76 -10.69 1.44
N LEU A 27 -11.53 -10.47 1.92
CA LEU A 27 -11.18 -9.25 2.65
C LEU A 27 -11.37 -8.00 1.78
N ILE A 28 -11.10 -8.08 0.47
CA ILE A 28 -11.33 -7.00 -0.48
C ILE A 28 -12.81 -6.61 -0.47
N GLN A 29 -13.72 -7.57 -0.41
CA GLN A 29 -15.16 -7.29 -0.34
C GLN A 29 -15.50 -6.47 0.90
N GLN A 30 -14.91 -6.79 2.06
CA GLN A 30 -15.14 -6.03 3.28
C GLN A 30 -14.53 -4.62 3.19
N THR A 31 -13.31 -4.51 2.67
CA THR A 31 -12.65 -3.22 2.43
C THR A 31 -13.46 -2.33 1.48
N ASN A 32 -13.97 -2.89 0.38
CA ASN A 32 -14.78 -2.17 -0.60
C ASN A 32 -16.06 -1.55 -0.02
N LYS A 33 -16.63 -2.13 1.04
CA LYS A 33 -17.81 -1.56 1.71
C LYS A 33 -17.51 -0.25 2.44
N ILE A 34 -16.29 -0.11 2.95
CA ILE A 34 -15.88 1.00 3.83
C ILE A 34 -14.90 1.98 3.18
N ILE A 35 -14.34 1.65 2.01
CA ILE A 35 -13.27 2.44 1.37
C ILE A 35 -13.67 3.91 1.12
N ASN A 36 -14.95 4.17 0.85
CA ASN A 36 -15.49 5.52 0.61
C ASN A 36 -16.35 6.01 1.80
N THR A 37 -16.08 5.58 3.02
CA THR A 37 -16.80 6.01 4.22
C THR A 37 -15.84 6.58 5.27
N GLU A 38 -16.37 7.06 6.39
CA GLU A 38 -15.57 7.48 7.54
C GLU A 38 -14.80 6.32 8.17
N GLN A 39 -15.25 5.08 7.95
CA GLN A 39 -14.63 3.86 8.46
C GLN A 39 -13.52 3.30 7.55
N ARG A 40 -13.06 4.07 6.55
CA ARG A 40 -12.05 3.64 5.57
C ARG A 40 -10.68 3.27 6.15
N PHE A 41 -10.41 3.60 7.41
CA PHE A 41 -9.15 3.32 8.08
C PHE A 41 -9.12 1.88 8.62
N ILE A 42 -8.23 1.05 8.08
CA ILE A 42 -8.16 -0.38 8.41
C ILE A 42 -6.80 -0.71 9.02
N CYS A 43 -6.81 -1.31 10.21
CA CYS A 43 -5.63 -1.90 10.82
C CYS A 43 -5.75 -3.43 10.80
N ILE A 44 -4.77 -4.11 10.20
CA ILE A 44 -4.71 -5.57 10.16
C ILE A 44 -3.65 -6.05 11.14
N SER A 45 -4.04 -6.24 12.40
CA SER A 45 -3.20 -6.83 13.44
C SER A 45 -3.31 -8.36 13.42
N ARG A 46 -2.21 -9.04 13.14
CA ARG A 46 -2.11 -10.52 13.19
C ARG A 46 -0.71 -10.92 13.66
N PRO A 47 -0.49 -12.12 14.22
CA PRO A 47 0.84 -12.59 14.58
C PRO A 47 1.80 -12.67 13.38
N ARG A 48 3.10 -12.82 13.66
CA ARG A 48 4.13 -12.99 12.62
C ARG A 48 3.83 -14.21 11.75
N ARG A 49 4.05 -14.11 10.44
CA ARG A 49 3.79 -15.17 9.42
C ARG A 49 2.32 -15.52 9.13
N PHE A 50 1.35 -14.75 9.62
CA PHE A 50 -0.08 -14.95 9.28
C PHE A 50 -0.52 -14.28 7.96
N GLY A 51 0.43 -13.94 7.09
CA GLY A 51 0.17 -13.38 5.75
C GLY A 51 -0.25 -11.91 5.74
N LYS A 52 0.27 -11.08 6.66
CA LYS A 52 0.06 -9.62 6.65
C LYS A 52 0.57 -8.98 5.36
N SER A 53 1.83 -9.23 5.01
CA SER A 53 2.42 -8.75 3.76
C SER A 53 1.73 -9.31 2.52
N ILE A 54 1.29 -10.57 2.54
CA ILE A 54 0.49 -11.14 1.44
C ILE A 54 -0.80 -10.35 1.26
N THR A 55 -1.47 -9.98 2.36
CA THR A 55 -2.66 -9.14 2.31
C THR A 55 -2.36 -7.71 1.80
N ALA A 56 -1.26 -7.09 2.23
CA ALA A 56 -0.83 -5.79 1.71
C ALA A 56 -0.56 -5.83 0.20
N ASN A 57 0.13 -6.88 -0.27
CA ASN A 57 0.40 -7.11 -1.70
C ASN A 57 -0.90 -7.35 -2.48
N MET A 58 -1.82 -8.14 -1.92
CA MET A 58 -3.13 -8.40 -2.52
C MET A 58 -3.94 -7.11 -2.68
N LEU A 59 -4.03 -6.27 -1.64
CA LEU A 59 -4.74 -4.99 -1.71
C LEU A 59 -4.06 -4.02 -2.68
N THR A 60 -2.73 -4.01 -2.70
CA THR A 60 -1.95 -3.22 -3.67
C THR A 60 -2.29 -3.61 -5.11
N ALA A 61 -2.25 -4.92 -5.42
CA ALA A 61 -2.57 -5.43 -6.74
C ALA A 61 -4.02 -5.12 -7.13
N TYR A 62 -4.97 -5.24 -6.20
CA TYR A 62 -6.39 -5.01 -6.47
C TYR A 62 -6.72 -3.54 -6.74
N TYR A 63 -6.23 -2.59 -5.93
CA TYR A 63 -6.61 -1.19 -6.06
C TYR A 63 -5.75 -0.41 -7.06
N SER A 64 -4.50 -0.83 -7.31
CA SER A 64 -3.56 -0.01 -8.07
C SER A 64 -3.94 0.12 -9.54
N LYS A 65 -4.08 1.35 -10.02
CA LYS A 65 -4.25 1.64 -11.45
C LYS A 65 -3.00 1.40 -12.31
N GLY A 66 -1.87 1.06 -11.69
CA GLY A 66 -0.60 0.80 -12.37
C GLY A 66 -0.51 -0.55 -13.05
N CYS A 67 -1.44 -1.47 -12.77
CA CYS A 67 -1.44 -2.81 -13.35
C CYS A 67 -2.86 -3.23 -13.72
N ASP A 68 -2.97 -4.13 -14.70
CA ASP A 68 -4.20 -4.89 -14.93
C ASP A 68 -4.09 -6.21 -14.17
N SER A 69 -4.86 -6.32 -13.09
CA SER A 69 -4.82 -7.46 -12.18
C SER A 69 -6.06 -8.36 -12.30
N ARG A 70 -6.96 -8.09 -13.25
CA ARG A 70 -8.25 -8.80 -13.37
C ARG A 70 -8.06 -10.31 -13.47
N GLU A 71 -7.16 -10.75 -14.36
CA GLU A 71 -6.88 -12.18 -14.57
C GLU A 71 -6.28 -12.84 -13.33
N LEU A 72 -5.44 -12.11 -12.58
CA LEU A 72 -4.86 -12.58 -11.33
C LEU A 72 -5.93 -12.85 -10.25
N PHE A 73 -7.03 -12.08 -10.25
CA PHE A 73 -8.12 -12.28 -9.30
C PHE A 73 -9.23 -13.23 -9.81
N ALA A 74 -9.26 -13.56 -11.09
CA ALA A 74 -10.32 -14.38 -11.70
C ALA A 74 -10.55 -15.73 -10.98
N PRO A 75 -9.52 -16.47 -10.53
CA PRO A 75 -9.71 -17.76 -9.85
C PRO A 75 -10.28 -17.66 -8.42
N PHE A 76 -10.28 -16.48 -7.80
CA PHE A 76 -10.57 -16.32 -6.37
C PHE A 76 -12.03 -15.97 -6.08
N LYS A 77 -12.44 -16.13 -4.81
CA LYS A 77 -13.82 -15.85 -4.39
C LYS A 77 -14.29 -14.42 -4.67
N ILE A 78 -13.38 -13.44 -4.61
CA ILE A 78 -13.73 -12.03 -4.87
C ILE A 78 -14.29 -11.80 -6.27
N SER A 79 -13.84 -12.53 -7.30
CA SER A 79 -14.28 -12.34 -8.69
C SER A 79 -15.76 -12.62 -8.90
N LYS A 80 -16.36 -13.40 -8.00
CA LYS A 80 -17.78 -13.76 -8.01
C LYS A 80 -18.67 -12.73 -7.29
N THR A 81 -18.08 -11.67 -6.72
CA THR A 81 -18.82 -10.65 -5.98
C THR A 81 -19.21 -9.49 -6.89
N GLU A 82 -20.40 -8.92 -6.69
CA GLU A 82 -20.89 -7.77 -7.48
C GLU A 82 -19.99 -6.53 -7.36
N CYS A 83 -19.28 -6.38 -6.23
CA CYS A 83 -18.39 -5.25 -6.00
C CYS A 83 -16.99 -5.42 -6.60
N PHE A 84 -16.70 -6.56 -7.25
CA PHE A 84 -15.36 -6.89 -7.72
C PHE A 84 -14.80 -5.83 -8.66
N GLU A 85 -15.57 -5.40 -9.66
CA GLU A 85 -15.07 -4.49 -10.68
C GLU A 85 -15.12 -3.02 -10.27
N LYS A 86 -15.87 -2.69 -9.22
CA LYS A 86 -16.14 -1.30 -8.80
C LYS A 86 -14.87 -0.54 -8.45
N HIS A 87 -13.90 -1.23 -7.82
CA HIS A 87 -12.69 -0.63 -7.29
C HIS A 87 -11.39 -1.22 -7.89
N LEU A 88 -11.52 -2.24 -8.75
CA LEU A 88 -10.41 -2.94 -9.38
C LEU A 88 -9.59 -1.98 -10.26
N ASN A 89 -8.32 -1.82 -9.93
CA ASN A 89 -7.32 -1.03 -10.66
C ASN A 89 -7.75 0.43 -10.92
N ARG A 90 -8.41 1.08 -9.94
CA ARG A 90 -8.94 2.46 -10.06
C ARG A 90 -8.15 3.55 -9.31
N TYR A 91 -7.23 3.18 -8.41
CA TYR A 91 -6.67 4.11 -7.43
C TYR A 91 -5.17 4.35 -7.63
N ASN A 92 -4.70 5.51 -7.14
CA ASN A 92 -3.28 5.72 -6.87
C ASN A 92 -2.92 4.97 -5.59
N VAL A 93 -2.19 3.86 -5.68
CA VAL A 93 -1.75 3.12 -4.50
C VAL A 93 -0.33 3.49 -4.15
N ILE A 94 -0.09 3.79 -2.88
CA ILE A 94 1.26 3.93 -2.33
C ILE A 94 1.44 2.85 -1.28
N SER A 95 2.44 2.00 -1.47
CA SER A 95 2.72 0.89 -0.56
C SER A 95 4.13 0.99 0.02
N PHE A 96 4.20 0.95 1.34
CA PHE A 96 5.44 1.01 2.10
C PHE A 96 5.64 -0.24 2.95
N ASP A 97 6.91 -0.60 3.11
CA ASP A 97 7.37 -1.55 4.11
C ASP A 97 8.31 -0.77 5.02
N MET A 98 7.81 -0.40 6.21
CA MET A 98 8.50 0.52 7.13
C MET A 98 9.84 -0.06 7.60
N GLN A 99 9.95 -1.39 7.68
CA GLN A 99 11.19 -2.06 8.09
C GLN A 99 12.34 -1.80 7.10
N LYS A 100 12.05 -1.67 5.79
CA LYS A 100 13.07 -1.39 4.76
C LYS A 100 13.68 0.01 4.87
N PHE A 101 12.94 0.96 5.44
CA PHE A 101 13.41 2.32 5.67
C PHE A 101 14.17 2.42 6.99
N LEU A 102 13.67 1.76 8.04
CA LEU A 102 14.30 1.77 9.36
C LEU A 102 15.73 1.19 9.33
N VAL A 103 15.98 0.13 8.57
CA VAL A 103 17.34 -0.47 8.44
C VAL A 103 18.37 0.49 7.82
N LYS A 104 17.92 1.56 7.14
CA LYS A 104 18.78 2.50 6.42
C LYS A 104 18.98 3.84 7.15
N THR A 105 18.35 4.00 8.31
CA THR A 105 18.27 5.27 9.03
C THR A 105 18.60 5.05 10.51
N LYS A 106 18.99 6.11 11.20
CA LYS A 106 19.43 6.07 12.61
C LYS A 106 18.35 6.48 13.59
N SER A 107 17.26 7.08 13.11
CA SER A 107 16.12 7.48 13.91
C SER A 107 14.82 7.38 13.10
N VAL A 108 13.69 7.44 13.79
CA VAL A 108 12.37 7.51 13.16
C VAL A 108 12.20 8.79 12.34
N ASP A 109 12.73 9.92 12.80
CA ASP A 109 12.65 11.19 12.07
C ASP A 109 13.41 11.11 10.74
N GLU A 110 14.64 10.60 10.74
CA GLU A 110 15.43 10.39 9.51
C GLU A 110 14.74 9.41 8.56
N MET A 111 14.08 8.38 9.12
CA MET A 111 13.28 7.42 8.34
C MET A 111 12.11 8.11 7.62
N LEU A 112 11.39 9.00 8.32
CA LEU A 112 10.26 9.74 7.76
C LEU A 112 10.72 10.71 6.66
N GLU A 113 11.77 11.49 6.91
CA GLU A 113 12.36 12.41 5.92
C GLU A 113 12.84 11.67 4.66
N PHE A 114 13.51 10.53 4.86
CA PHE A 114 14.00 9.71 3.77
C PHE A 114 12.83 9.09 2.97
N MET A 115 11.77 8.65 3.64
CA MET A 115 10.57 8.12 2.99
C MET A 115 9.85 9.21 2.17
N GLU A 116 9.67 10.40 2.75
CA GLU A 116 9.07 11.56 2.07
C GLU A 116 9.85 11.92 0.81
N THR A 117 11.17 12.10 0.93
CA THR A 117 12.04 12.42 -0.21
C THR A 117 11.94 11.38 -1.33
N LYS A 118 11.89 10.08 -0.97
CA LYS A 118 11.77 9.00 -1.95
C LYS A 118 10.40 8.99 -2.62
N LEU A 119 9.34 9.27 -1.87
CA LEU A 119 7.98 9.28 -2.38
C LEU A 119 7.75 10.47 -3.31
N ILE A 120 8.17 11.67 -2.92
CA ILE A 120 8.14 12.88 -3.78
C ILE A 120 8.87 12.58 -5.09
N ARG A 121 10.08 12.03 -5.03
CA ARG A 121 10.83 11.65 -6.23
C ARG A 121 10.08 10.66 -7.14
N ASP A 122 9.34 9.71 -6.57
CA ASP A 122 8.57 8.72 -7.33
C ASP A 122 7.31 9.35 -7.96
N LEU A 123 6.64 10.24 -7.22
CA LEU A 123 5.51 11.04 -7.69
C LEU A 123 5.92 11.98 -8.82
N SER A 124 7.01 12.75 -8.65
CA SER A 124 7.53 13.69 -9.67
C SER A 124 7.91 13.00 -10.98
N LYS A 125 8.33 11.73 -10.95
CA LYS A 125 8.58 10.96 -12.18
C LYS A 125 7.31 10.64 -12.96
N LYS A 126 6.20 10.44 -12.24
CA LYS A 126 4.91 10.09 -12.84
C LYS A 126 4.08 11.33 -13.20
N TYR A 127 4.27 12.39 -12.43
CA TYR A 127 3.53 13.64 -12.42
C TYR A 127 4.52 14.83 -12.39
N PRO A 128 5.30 15.03 -13.47
CA PRO A 128 6.34 16.06 -13.50
C PRO A 128 5.78 17.49 -13.46
N GLU A 129 4.51 17.67 -13.79
CA GLU A 129 3.79 18.95 -13.69
C GLU A 129 3.41 19.36 -12.25
N PHE A 130 3.44 18.43 -11.28
CA PHE A 130 2.99 18.66 -9.89
C PHE A 130 4.13 18.54 -8.88
N ILE A 131 5.32 19.05 -9.24
CA ILE A 131 6.50 19.00 -8.37
C ILE A 131 6.40 20.08 -7.30
N GLU A 132 6.33 19.65 -6.05
CA GLU A 132 6.38 20.50 -4.86
C GLU A 132 7.41 19.96 -3.87
N ASN A 133 7.77 20.78 -2.87
CA ASN A 133 8.75 20.41 -1.85
C ASN A 133 8.16 19.60 -0.70
N ASP A 134 6.83 19.63 -0.51
CA ASP A 134 6.14 18.94 0.56
C ASP A 134 5.16 17.90 0.01
N LEU A 135 5.02 16.78 0.71
CA LEU A 135 4.23 15.66 0.22
C LEU A 135 2.71 15.96 0.16
N ILE A 136 2.23 16.84 1.05
CA ILE A 136 0.81 17.17 1.14
C ILE A 136 0.37 17.92 -0.12
N SER A 137 1.10 18.98 -0.50
CA SER A 137 0.83 19.74 -1.72
C SER A 137 0.89 18.87 -2.97
N VAL A 138 1.86 17.93 -3.05
CA VAL A 138 1.92 16.98 -4.17
C VAL A 138 0.65 16.12 -4.25
N PHE A 139 0.17 15.60 -3.12
CA PHE A 139 -1.07 14.81 -3.10
C PHE A 139 -2.30 15.64 -3.48
N GLU A 140 -2.42 16.85 -2.95
CA GLU A 140 -3.53 17.76 -3.24
C GLU A 140 -3.56 18.12 -4.73
N ASN A 141 -2.43 18.53 -5.30
CA ASN A 141 -2.33 18.90 -6.71
C ASN A 141 -2.69 17.73 -7.64
N ILE A 142 -2.14 16.53 -7.38
CA ILE A 142 -2.47 15.34 -8.17
C ILE A 142 -3.95 14.99 -8.03
N PHE A 143 -4.54 15.12 -6.84
CA PHE A 143 -5.94 14.81 -6.63
C PHE A 143 -6.86 15.84 -7.31
N MET A 144 -6.55 17.13 -7.23
CA MET A 144 -7.32 18.19 -7.88
C MET A 144 -7.35 18.02 -9.39
N GLU A 145 -6.22 17.64 -10.01
CA GLU A 145 -6.18 17.42 -11.46
C GLU A 145 -6.84 16.09 -11.88
N THR A 146 -6.50 15.00 -11.18
CA THR A 146 -6.89 13.66 -11.66
C THR A 146 -8.26 13.21 -11.16
N GLY A 147 -8.75 13.78 -10.05
CA GLY A 147 -9.93 13.31 -9.33
C GLY A 147 -9.77 11.91 -8.71
N ILE A 148 -8.57 11.32 -8.76
CA ILE A 148 -8.32 9.94 -8.31
C ILE A 148 -7.67 9.98 -6.93
N PRO A 149 -8.35 9.50 -5.87
CA PRO A 149 -7.80 9.50 -4.53
C PRO A 149 -6.66 8.50 -4.36
N PHE A 150 -5.89 8.71 -3.30
CA PHE A 150 -4.78 7.84 -2.91
C PHE A 150 -5.23 6.77 -1.90
N VAL A 151 -4.70 5.56 -2.07
CA VAL A 151 -4.81 4.45 -1.12
C VAL A 151 -3.41 4.20 -0.54
N LEU A 152 -3.27 4.42 0.77
CA LEU A 152 -2.02 4.21 1.48
C LEU A 152 -2.03 2.83 2.16
N ILE A 153 -1.03 2.00 1.86
CA ILE A 153 -0.85 0.68 2.45
C ILE A 153 0.50 0.65 3.16
N ILE A 154 0.47 0.58 4.50
CA ILE A 154 1.67 0.59 5.34
C ILE A 154 1.84 -0.80 5.96
N ASP A 155 2.86 -1.53 5.51
CA ASP A 155 3.28 -2.81 6.08
C ASP A 155 4.39 -2.62 7.11
N GLU A 156 4.48 -3.54 8.08
CA GLU A 156 5.44 -3.50 9.20
C GLU A 156 5.43 -2.17 9.98
N TRP A 157 4.28 -1.50 10.06
CA TRP A 157 4.11 -0.22 10.77
C TRP A 157 4.51 -0.28 12.25
N ASP A 158 4.39 -1.46 12.86
CA ASP A 158 4.74 -1.70 14.26
C ASP A 158 6.26 -1.65 14.50
N CYS A 159 7.10 -1.56 13.46
CA CYS A 159 8.53 -1.35 13.62
C CYS A 159 8.89 -0.04 14.33
N VAL A 160 8.08 1.01 14.15
CA VAL A 160 8.27 2.31 14.80
C VAL A 160 8.06 2.17 16.31
N LEU A 161 7.02 1.44 16.72
CA LEU A 161 6.75 1.17 18.13
C LEU A 161 7.86 0.33 18.77
N ARG A 162 8.36 -0.67 18.05
CA ARG A 162 9.47 -1.51 18.51
C ARG A 162 10.75 -0.70 18.71
N TYR A 163 11.04 0.25 17.82
CA TYR A 163 12.20 1.12 17.92
C TYR A 163 12.17 1.96 19.21
N TYR A 164 11.07 2.67 19.46
CA TYR A 164 10.94 3.49 20.67
C TYR A 164 10.96 2.66 21.96
N SER A 165 10.38 1.46 21.95
CA SER A 165 10.44 0.55 23.10
C SER A 165 11.89 0.19 23.43
N SER A 166 12.71 -0.11 22.41
CA SER A 166 14.12 -0.43 22.60
C SER A 166 14.98 0.75 23.06
N GLU A 167 14.67 1.99 22.65
CA GLU A 167 15.38 3.17 23.17
C GLU A 167 15.03 3.45 24.63
N SER A 168 13.79 3.20 25.04
CA SER A 168 13.37 3.39 26.43
C SER A 168 13.98 2.38 27.41
N GLU A 169 14.34 1.18 26.93
CA GLU A 169 15.04 0.16 27.73
C GLU A 169 16.54 0.42 27.86
N GLN A 170 17.11 1.29 27.01
CA GLN A 170 18.53 1.65 27.01
C GLN A 170 18.84 2.93 27.82
N LYS A 171 17.82 3.63 28.31
CA LYS A 171 17.94 4.82 29.19
C LYS A 171 17.66 4.45 30.64
#